data_AF-A0A9W4AY94-F1
#
_entry.id   AF-A0A9W4AY94-F1
#
_cell.length_a   1.000
_cell.length_b   1.000
_cell.length_c   1.000
_cell.angle_alpha   90.00
_cell.angle_beta   90.00
_cell.angle_gamma   90.00
#
_symmetry.space_group_name_H-M   'P 1'
#
loop_
_entity.id
_entity.type
_entity.pdbx_description
1 polymer ?
#
loop_
_entity_poly.entity_id
_entity_poly.type
_entity_poly.pdbx_seq_one_letter_code
_entity_poly.pdbx_strand_id
1 'polypeptide(L)'
;MSGGAPSTTRGKATLTSDSGVPSHAVTSSNPEAVSAALTEILREDMNVDTRRVTRESRLIDDVGLDSVAFAIGMVAIEDKLGVALSEEDLLSCGTVGDLEAAILAKVPAAHLNS
;
A
#
# COMPACT_ATOMS: atom_id res chain seq x y z
N MET A 1 -30.36 35.47 56.29
CA MET A 1 -28.96 35.14 56.59
C MET A 1 -28.53 34.10 55.57
N SER A 2 -27.45 34.41 54.84
CA SER A 2 -26.51 33.50 54.17
C SER A 2 -27.10 32.49 53.18
N GLY A 3 -26.89 32.56 51.87
CA GLY A 3 -25.62 32.84 51.17
C GLY A 3 -24.99 31.51 50.77
N GLY A 4 -24.81 31.28 49.46
CA GLY A 4 -24.02 30.15 48.96
C GLY A 4 -24.40 29.69 47.55
N ALA A 5 -23.86 30.36 46.53
CA ALA A 5 -23.52 29.69 45.26
C ALA A 5 -22.17 28.99 45.41
N PRO A 6 -21.88 27.96 44.59
CA PRO A 6 -20.76 28.14 43.66
C PRO A 6 -21.00 27.61 42.23
N SER A 7 -20.61 28.45 41.26
CA SER A 7 -19.72 28.24 40.09
C SER A 7 -18.95 26.89 40.04
N THR A 8 -18.42 26.32 38.93
CA THR A 8 -18.05 26.75 37.56
C THR A 8 -17.54 25.50 36.79
N THR A 9 -17.81 25.44 35.47
CA THR A 9 -17.03 24.94 34.31
C THR A 9 -15.92 23.89 34.44
N ARG A 10 -15.92 22.90 33.52
CA ARG A 10 -14.79 22.42 32.65
C ARG A 10 -15.16 21.04 32.07
N GLY A 11 -15.37 20.87 30.76
CA GLY A 11 -14.36 20.59 29.73
C GLY A 11 -14.56 19.16 29.19
N LYS A 12 -15.11 18.99 27.98
CA LYS A 12 -14.43 18.62 26.72
C LYS A 12 -13.89 17.17 26.70
N ALA A 13 -14.53 16.32 25.89
CA ALA A 13 -13.93 15.51 24.81
C ALA A 13 -14.78 14.27 24.49
N THR A 14 -15.56 14.37 23.42
CA THR A 14 -15.76 13.28 22.44
C THR A 14 -14.40 12.78 21.93
N LEU A 15 -14.33 11.56 21.37
CA LEU A 15 -13.21 10.88 20.66
C LEU A 15 -12.61 9.75 21.54
N THR A 16 -12.45 8.49 21.16
CA THR A 16 -12.43 7.71 19.89
C THR A 16 -12.64 6.22 20.27
N SER A 17 -12.68 5.18 19.44
CA SER A 17 -12.43 4.97 18.01
C SER A 17 -13.34 3.83 17.54
N ASP A 18 -14.16 4.16 16.56
CA ASP A 18 -14.49 3.26 15.46
C ASP A 18 -13.19 2.80 14.78
N SER A 19 -13.04 1.50 14.59
CA SER A 19 -12.34 0.98 13.43
C SER A 19 -13.05 -0.28 13.01
N GLY A 20 -14.03 -0.05 12.13
CA GLY A 20 -14.63 -1.05 11.29
C GLY A 20 -13.57 -1.96 10.67
N VAL A 21 -13.93 -3.24 10.62
CA VAL A 21 -13.38 -4.16 9.64
C VAL A 21 -13.54 -3.51 8.25
N PRO A 22 -12.45 -3.24 7.50
CA PRO A 22 -12.63 -2.80 6.14
C PRO A 22 -13.14 -4.00 5.36
N SER A 23 -14.40 -3.92 4.95
CA SER A 23 -14.99 -4.75 3.92
C SER A 23 -14.07 -4.80 2.71
N HIS A 24 -13.77 -6.01 2.27
CA HIS A 24 -13.00 -6.32 1.08
C HIS A 24 -13.80 -5.91 -0.17
N ALA A 25 -13.90 -4.61 -0.41
CA ALA A 25 -14.18 -4.03 -1.73
C ALA A 25 -12.88 -3.36 -2.16
N VAL A 26 -11.94 -4.19 -2.61
CA VAL A 26 -10.69 -3.79 -3.25
C VAL A 26 -11.02 -2.88 -4.43
N THR A 27 -10.99 -1.58 -4.17
CA THR A 27 -11.00 -0.55 -5.21
C THR A 27 -9.56 -0.45 -5.67
N SER A 28 -9.28 -1.01 -6.84
CA SER A 28 -7.94 -1.24 -7.42
C SER A 28 -7.12 0.03 -7.68
N SER A 29 -7.56 1.21 -7.23
CA SER A 29 -6.96 2.52 -7.48
C SER A 29 -6.45 3.25 -6.22
N ASN A 30 -6.39 2.58 -5.07
CA ASN A 30 -5.92 3.18 -3.83
C ASN A 30 -4.44 2.78 -3.55
N PRO A 31 -3.52 3.72 -3.22
CA PRO A 31 -2.15 3.39 -2.82
C PRO A 31 -2.03 2.25 -1.81
N GLU A 32 -2.82 2.24 -0.74
CA GLU A 32 -2.78 1.13 0.22
C GLU A 32 -3.11 -0.23 -0.40
N ALA A 33 -4.03 -0.29 -1.36
CA ALA A 33 -4.40 -1.52 -2.03
C ALA A 33 -3.25 -2.03 -2.91
N VAL A 34 -2.54 -1.12 -3.59
CA VAL A 34 -1.35 -1.45 -4.38
C VAL A 34 -0.22 -1.92 -3.46
N SER A 35 0.06 -1.22 -2.36
CA SER A 35 1.07 -1.63 -1.38
C SER A 35 0.78 -3.03 -0.82
N ALA A 36 -0.48 -3.30 -0.48
CA ALA A 36 -0.91 -4.58 0.06
C ALA A 36 -0.76 -5.71 -0.97
N ALA A 37 -1.22 -5.50 -2.20
CA ALA A 37 -1.08 -6.47 -3.29
C ALA A 37 0.38 -6.74 -3.63
N LEU A 38 1.22 -5.69 -3.71
CA LEU A 38 2.66 -5.84 -3.96
C LEU A 38 3.33 -6.64 -2.84
N THR A 39 2.96 -6.39 -1.58
CA THR A 39 3.47 -7.13 -0.43
C THR A 39 3.05 -8.61 -0.48
N GLU A 40 1.83 -8.88 -0.93
CA GLU A 40 1.34 -10.26 -1.11
C GLU A 40 2.11 -10.97 -2.22
N ILE A 41 2.32 -10.32 -3.38
CA ILE A 41 3.10 -10.87 -4.50
C ILE A 41 4.52 -11.21 -4.07
N LEU A 42 5.19 -10.26 -3.41
CA LEU A 42 6.55 -10.47 -2.92
C LEU A 42 6.61 -11.68 -1.98
N ARG A 43 5.64 -11.83 -1.07
CA ARG A 43 5.62 -12.92 -0.09
C ARG A 43 5.21 -14.27 -0.68
N GLU A 44 4.09 -14.32 -1.39
CA GLU A 44 3.43 -15.56 -1.80
C GLU A 44 4.01 -16.08 -3.13
N ASP A 45 4.15 -15.21 -4.13
CA ASP A 45 4.62 -15.60 -5.46
C ASP A 45 6.15 -15.65 -5.54
N MET A 46 6.83 -14.70 -4.88
CA MET A 46 8.28 -14.57 -4.96
C MET A 46 9.02 -15.10 -3.73
N ASN A 47 8.30 -15.54 -2.69
CA ASN A 47 8.87 -16.08 -1.44
C ASN A 47 9.89 -15.12 -0.78
N VAL A 48 9.67 -13.81 -0.90
CA VAL A 48 10.49 -12.75 -0.30
C VAL A 48 9.99 -12.44 1.12
N ASP A 49 10.94 -12.27 2.06
CA ASP A 49 10.60 -11.86 3.43
C ASP A 49 10.29 -10.36 3.51
N THR A 50 9.02 -10.01 3.29
CA THR A 50 8.53 -8.63 3.33
C THR A 50 8.69 -7.92 4.68
N ARG A 51 9.04 -8.62 5.77
CA ARG A 51 9.31 -8.00 7.08
C ARG A 51 10.64 -7.24 7.10
N ARG A 52 11.55 -7.58 6.20
CA ARG A 52 12.87 -6.94 6.07
C ARG A 52 12.95 -5.98 4.89
N VAL A 53 11.93 -6.02 4.03
CA VAL A 53 11.80 -5.16 2.87
C VAL A 53 11.22 -3.83 3.31
N THR A 54 11.85 -2.75 2.87
CA THR A 54 11.38 -1.39 3.05
C THR A 54 11.21 -0.74 1.69
N ARG A 55 10.57 0.42 1.65
CA ARG A 55 10.39 1.20 0.43
C ARG A 55 11.72 1.54 -0.25
N GLU A 56 12.75 1.76 0.56
CA GLU A 56 14.10 2.15 0.12
C GLU A 56 14.98 0.95 -0.22
N SER A 57 14.49 -0.27 0.01
CA SER A 57 15.21 -1.50 -0.34
C SER A 57 15.34 -1.62 -1.84
N ARG A 58 16.57 -1.85 -2.31
CA ARG A 58 16.87 -2.12 -3.72
C ARG A 58 16.31 -3.47 -4.13
N LEU A 59 15.63 -3.51 -5.27
CA LEU A 59 14.98 -4.72 -5.77
C LEU A 59 15.96 -5.89 -5.92
N ILE A 60 17.12 -5.64 -6.53
CA ILE A 60 18.11 -6.69 -6.80
C ILE A 60 18.98 -6.93 -5.56
N ASP A 61 19.55 -5.88 -4.98
CA ASP A 61 20.57 -6.03 -3.94
C ASP A 61 20.02 -6.34 -2.54
N ASP A 62 18.90 -5.72 -2.15
CA ASP A 62 18.40 -5.79 -0.77
C ASP A 62 17.21 -6.74 -0.65
N VAL A 63 16.31 -6.74 -1.65
CA VAL A 63 15.18 -7.67 -1.72
C VAL A 63 15.59 -9.02 -2.30
N GLY A 64 16.63 -9.05 -3.14
CA GLY A 64 17.13 -10.27 -3.75
C GLY A 64 16.26 -10.76 -4.90
N LEU A 65 15.67 -9.84 -5.68
CA LEU A 65 15.01 -10.22 -6.93
C LEU A 65 16.04 -10.79 -7.91
N ASP A 66 16.00 -12.10 -8.06
CA ASP A 66 16.67 -12.80 -9.15
C ASP A 66 15.91 -12.60 -10.47
N SER A 67 16.56 -12.91 -11.60
CA SER A 67 15.95 -12.85 -12.94
C SER A 67 14.63 -13.64 -13.04
N VAL A 68 14.53 -14.76 -12.34
CA VAL A 68 13.31 -15.58 -12.26
C VAL A 68 12.24 -14.91 -11.39
N ALA A 69 12.61 -14.44 -10.20
CA ALA A 69 11.68 -13.76 -9.29
C ALA A 69 11.10 -12.50 -9.93
N PHE A 70 11.91 -11.79 -10.70
CA PHE A 70 11.50 -10.61 -11.47
C PHE A 70 10.49 -10.95 -12.57
N ALA A 71 10.72 -12.04 -13.32
CA ALA A 71 9.75 -12.53 -14.31
C ALA A 71 8.41 -12.92 -13.66
N ILE A 72 8.45 -13.61 -12.52
CA ILE A 72 7.27 -13.97 -11.74
C ILE A 72 6.56 -12.71 -11.23
N GLY A 73 7.31 -11.75 -10.68
CA GLY A 73 6.77 -10.50 -10.16
C GLY A 73 6.03 -9.69 -11.20
N MET A 74 6.57 -9.55 -12.42
CA MET A 74 5.88 -8.86 -13.52
C MET A 74 4.54 -9.50 -13.86
N VAL A 75 4.53 -10.83 -14.01
CA VAL A 75 3.30 -11.57 -14.34
C VAL A 75 2.29 -11.48 -13.20
N ALA A 76 2.73 -11.59 -11.94
CA ALA A 76 1.85 -11.51 -10.78
C ALA A 76 1.29 -10.09 -10.55
N ILE A 77 2.08 -9.04 -10.81
CA ILE A 77 1.61 -7.65 -10.78
C ILE A 77 0.55 -7.43 -11.85
N GLU A 78 0.78 -7.90 -13.08
CA GLU A 78 -0.20 -7.81 -14.16
C GLU A 78 -1.48 -8.58 -13.82
N ASP A 79 -1.37 -9.80 -13.27
CA ASP A 79 -2.52 -10.64 -12.93
C ASP A 79 -3.34 -10.09 -11.75
N LYS A 80 -2.69 -9.65 -10.66
CA LYS A 80 -3.38 -9.13 -9.45
C LYS A 80 -3.86 -7.69 -9.58
N LEU A 81 -3.06 -6.83 -10.22
CA LEU A 81 -3.34 -5.39 -10.29
C LEU A 81 -3.83 -4.92 -11.67
N GLY A 82 -3.75 -5.77 -12.69
CA GLY A 82 -4.10 -5.40 -14.07
C GLY A 82 -3.12 -4.40 -14.68
N VAL A 83 -1.89 -4.33 -14.15
CA VAL A 83 -0.86 -3.37 -14.57
C VAL A 83 0.28 -4.11 -15.25
N ALA A 84 0.45 -3.87 -16.55
CA ALA A 84 1.62 -4.34 -17.29
C ALA A 84 2.78 -3.34 -17.11
N LEU A 85 3.89 -3.82 -16.53
CA LEU A 85 5.13 -3.06 -16.43
C LEU A 85 6.02 -3.37 -17.63
N SER A 86 6.53 -2.33 -18.27
CA SER A 86 7.51 -2.44 -19.35
C SER A 86 8.93 -2.59 -18.79
N GLU A 87 9.86 -3.11 -19.60
CA GLU A 87 11.29 -3.16 -19.24
C GLU A 87 11.84 -1.77 -18.85
N GLU A 88 11.39 -0.71 -19.52
CA GLU A 88 11.75 0.67 -19.19
C GLU A 88 11.27 1.11 -17.80
N ASP A 89 10.06 0.71 -17.40
CA ASP A 89 9.52 1.02 -16.08
C ASP A 89 10.41 0.36 -15.03
N LEU A 90 10.78 -0.90 -15.24
CA LEU A 90 11.60 -1.63 -14.29
C LEU A 90 13.05 -1.16 -14.27
N LEU A 91 13.62 -0.77 -15.41
CA LEU A 91 14.94 -0.13 -15.46
C LEU A 91 14.95 1.22 -14.74
N SER A 92 13.80 1.91 -14.70
CA SER A 92 13.64 3.13 -13.91
C SER A 92 13.39 2.84 -12.42
N CYS A 93 12.95 1.63 -12.07
CA CYS A 93 12.71 1.20 -10.70
C CYS A 93 13.97 0.61 -10.06
N GLY A 94 14.62 1.36 -9.17
CA GLY A 94 15.75 0.85 -8.39
C GLY A 94 15.32 0.19 -7.09
N THR A 95 14.22 0.68 -6.49
CA THR A 95 13.75 0.30 -5.17
C THR A 95 12.31 -0.22 -5.20
N VAL A 96 11.87 -0.81 -4.08
CA VAL A 96 10.48 -1.24 -3.90
C VAL A 96 9.51 -0.05 -3.99
N GLY A 97 9.92 1.11 -3.48
CA GLY A 97 9.14 2.34 -3.58
C GLY A 97 8.96 2.82 -5.00
N ASP A 98 10.02 2.74 -5.82
CA ASP A 98 9.92 3.09 -7.24
C ASP A 98 8.99 2.13 -7.96
N LEU A 99 9.09 0.83 -7.69
CA LEU A 99 8.20 -0.19 -8.27
C LEU A 99 6.74 0.07 -7.90
N GLU A 100 6.46 0.33 -6.63
CA GLU A 100 5.13 0.69 -6.15
C GLU A 100 4.60 1.96 -6.81
N ALA A 101 5.45 2.99 -6.95
CA ALA A 101 5.08 4.24 -7.61
C ALA A 101 4.83 4.06 -9.11
N ALA A 102 5.63 3.24 -9.80
CA ALA A 102 5.44 2.90 -11.19
C ALA A 102 4.12 2.17 -11.42
N ILE A 103 3.79 1.22 -10.55
CA ILE A 103 2.49 0.54 -10.57
C ILE A 103 1.38 1.55 -10.34
N LEU A 104 1.46 2.39 -9.30
CA LEU A 104 0.45 3.42 -9.01
C LEU A 104 0.23 4.41 -10.15
N ALA A 105 1.28 4.77 -10.88
CA ALA A 105 1.19 5.65 -12.05
C ALA A 105 0.49 4.98 -13.23
N LYS A 106 0.53 3.64 -13.31
CA LYS A 106 -0.05 2.84 -14.39
C LYS A 106 -1.42 2.25 -14.05
N VAL A 107 -1.73 2.10 -12.75
CA VAL A 107 -3.06 1.70 -12.29
C VAL A 107 -4.07 2.66 -12.90
N PRO A 108 -5.00 2.18 -13.75
CA PRO A 108 -6.05 3.04 -14.24
C PRO A 108 -6.84 3.50 -13.01
N ALA A 109 -6.85 4.81 -12.77
CA ALA A 109 -7.81 5.42 -11.85
C ALA A 109 -9.17 4.97 -12.35
N ALA A 110 -9.76 3.99 -11.65
CA ALA A 110 -11.00 3.36 -12.08
C ALA A 110 -11.98 4.48 -12.37
N HIS A 111 -12.43 4.50 -13.63
CA HIS A 111 -13.25 5.56 -14.20
C HIS A 111 -14.54 5.64 -13.38
N LEU A 112 -14.56 6.52 -12.38
CA LEU A 112 -15.79 6.96 -11.72
C LEU A 112 -16.53 7.80 -12.75
N ASN A 113 -17.40 7.16 -13.53
CA ASN A 113 -18.70 7.70 -13.88
C ASN A 113 -19.48 6.66 -14.71
N SER A 114 -20.55 6.12 -14.12
CA SER A 114 -21.76 5.70 -14.84
C SER A 114 -22.89 6.64 -14.44
#